data_AF-A0A6V7I3Q8-F1
#
_entry.id   AF-A0A6V7I3Q8-F1
#
_cell.length_a   1.000
_cell.length_b   1.000
_cell.length_c   1.000
_cell.angle_alpha   90.00
_cell.angle_beta   90.00
_cell.angle_gamma   90.00
#
_symmetry.space_group_name_H-M   'P 1'
#
loop_
_entity.id
_entity.type
_entity.pdbx_description
1 polymer ?
#
loop_
_entity_poly.entity_id
_entity_poly.type
_entity_poly.pdbx_seq_one_letter_code
_entity_poly.pdbx_strand_id
1 'polypeptide(L)' 'CDCDLMADDCNRMQTYVHDECKCKCNNIEEQIACELNEEMEWDLDLCRCNCRVEEICNTGLVWVPSMCKYVTD' A
#
# COMPACT_ATOMS: atom_id res chain seq x y z
N CYS A 1 26.23 -14.49 -9.51
CA CYS A 1 25.03 -13.66 -9.61
C CYS A 1 24.77 -13.15 -8.22
N ASP A 2 24.95 -11.85 -8.03
CA ASP A 2 24.49 -11.18 -6.83
C ASP A 2 23.28 -10.33 -7.24
N CYS A 3 22.38 -10.08 -6.29
CA CYS A 3 21.23 -9.23 -6.52
C CYS A 3 21.69 -7.78 -6.73
N ASP A 4 21.08 -7.07 -7.69
CA ASP A 4 21.31 -5.63 -7.83
C ASP A 4 20.69 -4.83 -6.66
N LEU A 5 19.64 -5.38 -6.04
CA LEU A 5 19.01 -4.85 -4.84
C LEU A 5 19.78 -5.29 -3.59
N MET A 6 20.07 -4.34 -2.71
CA MET A 6 20.77 -4.55 -1.45
C MET A 6 19.88 -4.21 -0.25
N ALA A 7 20.36 -4.58 0.95
CA ALA A 7 19.64 -4.26 2.18
C ALA A 7 19.44 -2.76 2.41
N ASP A 8 20.40 -1.94 1.96
CA ASP A 8 20.34 -0.48 2.10
C ASP A 8 19.33 0.17 1.14
N ASP A 9 18.85 -0.55 0.12
CA ASP A 9 17.78 -0.09 -0.77
C ASP A 9 16.39 -0.28 -0.15
N CYS A 10 16.27 -1.11 0.89
CA CYS A 10 15.02 -1.30 1.61
C CYS A 10 14.76 -0.14 2.58
N ASN A 11 13.51 0.32 2.63
CA ASN A 11 13.12 1.34 3.59
C ASN A 11 12.98 0.75 5.02
N ARG A 12 12.78 1.63 6.02
CA ARG A 12 12.66 1.25 7.45
C ARG A 12 11.53 0.27 7.80
N MET A 13 10.53 0.11 6.93
CA MET A 13 9.37 -0.78 7.09
C MET A 13 9.59 -2.12 6.39
N GLN A 14 10.71 -2.30 5.69
CA GLN A 14 11.01 -3.46 4.89
C GLN A 14 12.19 -4.25 5.46
N THR A 15 12.23 -5.53 5.10
CA THR A 15 13.37 -6.41 5.33
C THR A 15 13.84 -6.99 3.99
N TYR A 16 15.13 -6.90 3.73
CA TYR A 16 15.73 -7.51 2.54
C TYR A 16 15.77 -9.03 2.68
N VAL A 17 15.22 -9.73 1.70
CA VAL A 17 15.23 -11.19 1.58
C VAL A 17 16.18 -11.56 0.45
N HIS A 18 17.41 -11.92 0.82
CA HIS A 18 18.49 -12.22 -0.12
C HIS A 18 18.12 -13.31 -1.13
N ASP A 19 17.49 -14.39 -0.66
CA ASP A 19 17.12 -15.53 -1.52
C ASP A 19 16.08 -15.16 -2.60
N GLU A 20 15.38 -14.04 -2.44
CA GLU A 20 14.37 -13.55 -3.37
C GLU A 20 14.80 -12.26 -4.10
N CYS A 21 15.97 -11.71 -3.79
CA CYS A 21 16.44 -10.41 -4.26
C CYS A 21 15.38 -9.30 -4.09
N LYS A 22 14.67 -9.25 -2.95
CA LYS A 22 13.53 -8.35 -2.73
C LYS A 22 13.46 -7.76 -1.33
N CYS A 23 12.89 -6.57 -1.22
CA CYS A 23 12.43 -5.99 0.04
C CYS A 23 11.01 -6.48 0.34
N LYS A 24 10.78 -7.03 1.54
CA LYS A 24 9.45 -7.44 2.01
C LYS A 24 8.96 -6.52 3.13
N CYS A 25 7.71 -6.10 3.06
CA CYS A 25 7.09 -5.33 4.13
C CYS A 25 6.94 -6.14 5.42
N ASN A 26 7.17 -5.49 6.56
CA ASN A 26 7.11 -6.12 7.88
C ASN A 26 5.72 -6.04 8.52
N ASN A 27 4.86 -5.13 8.07
CA ASN A 27 3.51 -4.86 8.58
C ASN A 27 2.43 -5.70 7.87
N ILE A 28 2.56 -7.02 7.96
CA ILE A 28 1.68 -7.99 7.29
C ILE A 28 0.21 -7.85 7.71
N GLU A 29 -0.08 -7.52 8.97
CA GLU A 29 -1.46 -7.32 9.44
C GLU A 29 -2.15 -6.14 8.73
N GLU A 30 -1.42 -5.04 8.51
CA GLU A 30 -1.91 -3.88 7.79
C GLU A 30 -2.12 -4.21 6.31
N GLN A 31 -1.18 -4.95 5.71
CA GLN A 31 -1.32 -5.42 4.33
C GLN A 31 -2.57 -6.28 4.15
N ILE A 32 -2.81 -7.25 5.02
CA ILE A 32 -4.00 -8.11 4.96
C ILE A 32 -5.27 -7.26 5.10
N ALA A 33 -5.32 -6.34 6.07
CA ALA A 33 -6.47 -5.46 6.24
C ALA A 33 -6.71 -4.57 5.00
N CYS A 34 -5.65 -4.10 4.35
CA CYS A 34 -5.72 -3.32 3.12
C CYS A 34 -6.28 -4.13 1.96
N GLU A 35 -5.78 -5.35 1.77
CA GLU A 35 -6.19 -6.26 0.69
C GLU A 35 -7.64 -6.74 0.82
N LEU A 36 -8.23 -6.67 2.02
CA LEU A 36 -9.64 -6.96 2.25
C LEU A 36 -10.58 -5.82 1.79
N ASN A 37 -10.07 -4.62 1.51
CA ASN A 37 -10.84 -3.51 1.00
C ASN A 37 -10.56 -3.30 -0.50
N GLU A 38 -11.57 -3.54 -1.34
CA GLU A 38 -11.46 -3.43 -2.80
C GLU A 38 -11.12 -2.02 -3.31
N GLU A 39 -11.40 -0.98 -2.51
CA GLU A 39 -11.07 0.42 -2.83
C GLU A 39 -9.65 0.82 -2.44
N MET A 40 -8.91 -0.10 -1.83
CA MET A 40 -7.58 0.13 -1.32
C MET A 40 -6.56 -0.75 -2.03
N GLU A 41 -5.35 -0.25 -2.13
CA GLU A 41 -4.21 -0.96 -2.69
C GLU A 41 -3.00 -0.86 -1.77
N TRP A 42 -2.27 -1.96 -1.68
CA TRP A 42 -1.05 -2.02 -0.91
C TRP A 42 0.12 -1.50 -1.74
N ASP A 43 0.78 -0.47 -1.22
CA ASP A 43 2.00 0.08 -1.80
C ASP A 43 3.21 -0.66 -1.23
N LEU A 44 3.82 -1.51 -2.06
CA LEU A 44 4.97 -2.33 -1.66
C LEU A 44 6.22 -1.48 -1.38
N ASP A 45 6.37 -0.32 -2.02
CA ASP A 45 7.53 0.54 -1.89
C ASP A 45 7.47 1.38 -0.62
N LEU A 46 6.27 1.69 -0.13
CA LEU A 46 6.05 2.44 1.11
C LEU A 46 5.61 1.57 2.27
N CYS A 47 5.21 0.33 2.01
CA CYS A 47 4.58 -0.59 2.95
C CYS A 47 3.40 0.06 3.67
N ARG A 48 2.45 0.60 2.90
CA ARG A 48 1.24 1.22 3.44
C ARG A 48 0.06 1.02 2.52
N CYS A 49 -1.12 1.15 3.09
CA CYS A 49 -2.36 1.13 2.34
C CYS A 49 -2.67 2.51 1.73
N ASN A 50 -2.96 2.54 0.42
CA ASN A 50 -3.41 3.73 -0.30
C ASN A 50 -4.81 3.51 -0.87
N CYS A 51 -5.57 4.58 -1.09
CA CYS A 51 -6.84 4.49 -1.80
C CYS A 51 -6.61 4.40 -3.31
N ARG A 52 -7.33 3.52 -4.02
CA ARG A 52 -7.26 3.33 -5.48
C ARG A 52 -7.88 4.46 -6.31
N VAL A 53 -8.37 5.53 -5.67
CA VAL A 53 -9.33 6.49 -6.23
C VAL A 53 -9.00 6.89 -7.67
N GLU A 54 -9.86 6.47 -8.59
CA GLU A 54 -10.10 7.20 -9.84
C GLU A 54 -10.97 8.42 -9.52
N GLU A 55 -10.57 9.60 -9.99
CA GLU A 55 -11.31 10.86 -9.77
C GLU A 55 -12.81 10.72 -10.08
N ILE A 56 -13.67 10.87 -9.05
CA ILE A 56 -15.08 11.15 -9.28
C ILE A 56 -15.26 12.66 -9.25
N CYS A 57 -15.40 13.25 -10.43
CA CYS A 57 -15.68 14.66 -10.62
C CYS A 57 -17.07 15.04 -10.05
N ASN A 58 -17.06 15.51 -8.80
CA ASN A 58 -17.93 16.53 -8.20
C ASN A 58 -19.46 16.36 -8.35
N THR A 59 -20.11 15.77 -7.34
CA THR A 59 -21.59 15.66 -7.21
C THR A 59 -22.15 15.98 -5.81
N GLY A 60 -21.39 16.68 -4.95
CA GLY A 60 -21.85 17.03 -3.60
C GLY A 60 -21.72 15.89 -2.57
N LEU A 61 -20.77 14.99 -2.79
CA LEU A 61 -20.45 13.87 -1.89
C LEU A 61 -19.32 14.27 -0.92
N VAL A 62 -19.35 13.70 0.29
CA VAL A 62 -18.31 13.86 1.31
C VAL A 62 -17.31 12.71 1.19
N TRP A 63 -16.02 13.05 1.14
CA TRP A 63 -14.95 12.06 1.16
C TRP A 63 -14.81 11.44 2.56
N VAL A 64 -14.86 10.12 2.63
CA VAL A 64 -14.59 9.33 3.84
C VAL A 64 -13.25 8.61 3.68
N PRO A 65 -12.15 9.15 4.22
CA PRO A 65 -10.81 8.61 4.00
C PRO A 65 -10.65 7.16 4.43
N SER A 66 -11.31 6.75 5.51
CA SER A 66 -11.23 5.37 6.04
C SER A 66 -11.88 4.33 5.13
N MET A 67 -12.80 4.74 4.26
CA MET A 67 -13.47 3.85 3.32
C MET A 67 -12.91 3.97 1.90
N CYS A 68 -12.08 4.98 1.65
CA CYS A 68 -11.68 5.38 0.32
C CYS A 68 -12.89 5.64 -0.61
N LYS A 69 -13.98 6.19 -0.06
CA LYS A 69 -15.24 6.42 -0.78
C LYS A 69 -15.77 7.83 -0.58
N TYR A 70 -16.47 8.30 -1.59
CA TYR A 70 -17.39 9.43 -1.48
C TYR A 70 -18.77 8.93 -1.07
N VAL A 71 -19.35 9.49 -0.03
CA VAL A 71 -20.72 9.18 0.44
C VAL A 71 -21.60 10.42 0.37
N THR A 72 -22.90 10.25 0.20
CA THR A 72 -23.86 11.34 0.37
C THR A 72 -23.93 11.73 1.84
N ASP A 73 -24.03 13.03 2.14
CA ASP A 73 -24.35 13.53 3.49
C ASP A 73 -25.71 13.01 3.98
#